data_AF-A0A9D1DW85-F1
#
_entry.id   AF-A0A9D1DW85-F1
#
_cell.length_a   1.000
_cell.length_b   1.000
_cell.length_c   1.000
_cell.angle_alpha   90.00
_cell.angle_beta   90.00
_cell.angle_gamma   90.00
#
_symmetry.space_group_name_H-M   'P 1'
#
loop_
_entity.id
_entity.type
_entity.pdbx_description
1 polymer ?
#
loop_
_entity_poly.entity_id
_entity_poly.type
_entity_poly.pdbx_seq_one_letter_code
_entity_poly.pdbx_strand_id
1 'polypeptide(L)'
;MGKRFVIGLLALCLFSFCVQLALYPSLPETVPIHWNAAGEVDGWAGKPAVLLLGLLPFGLTVLFAALPKIDPKKESYRKHMKVYRPLSALFVLFFIGMVWLVMLSALEFKLPVGGLISAGIGLIFIFIGNYMPRIRPNYTFGIRLPWTLANETVWYKTHRVGGALLMAAGILMGVSGFLPGIAAFAGVAALLAVVIGSSVYAWVIYKREVRQNGKPEE
;
A
#
# COMPACT_ATOMS: atom_id res chain seq x y z
N MET A 1 -10.42 -15.64 -3.07
CA MET A 1 -9.53 -16.06 -1.97
C MET A 1 -10.01 -17.37 -1.38
N GLY A 2 -9.14 -18.13 -0.69
CA GLY A 2 -9.57 -19.36 -0.02
C GLY A 2 -10.46 -19.05 1.18
N LYS A 3 -11.53 -19.82 1.42
CA LYS A 3 -12.48 -19.56 2.51
C LYS A 3 -11.79 -19.44 3.88
N ARG A 4 -10.88 -20.38 4.18
CA ARG A 4 -10.08 -20.39 5.43
C ARG A 4 -9.27 -19.09 5.64
N PHE A 5 -8.70 -18.56 4.57
CA PHE A 5 -7.92 -17.31 4.63
C PHE A 5 -8.80 -16.10 4.98
N VAL A 6 -9.98 -16.00 4.34
CA VAL A 6 -10.93 -14.92 4.64
C VAL A 6 -11.47 -15.02 6.06
N ILE A 7 -11.83 -16.24 6.50
CA ILE A 7 -12.28 -16.49 7.87
C ILE A 7 -11.18 -16.11 8.88
N GLY A 8 -9.91 -16.45 8.60
CA GLY A 8 -8.79 -16.07 9.45
C GLY A 8 -8.64 -14.55 9.60
N LEU A 9 -8.74 -13.80 8.50
CA LEU A 9 -8.69 -12.32 8.55
C LEU A 9 -9.89 -11.74 9.30
N LEU A 10 -11.10 -12.26 9.08
CA LEU A 10 -12.29 -11.80 9.79
C LEU A 10 -12.21 -12.13 11.29
N ALA A 11 -11.68 -13.29 11.66
CA ALA A 11 -11.45 -13.66 13.06
C ALA A 11 -10.45 -12.72 13.73
N LEU A 12 -9.38 -12.33 13.02
CA LEU A 12 -8.42 -11.34 13.52
C LEU A 12 -9.06 -9.95 13.67
N CYS A 13 -9.87 -9.52 12.69
CA CYS A 13 -10.63 -8.25 12.79
C CYS A 13 -11.58 -8.30 13.98
N LEU A 14 -12.29 -9.41 14.18
CA LEU A 14 -13.21 -9.63 15.31
C LEU A 14 -12.48 -9.58 16.64
N PHE A 15 -11.36 -10.29 16.76
CA PHE A 15 -10.53 -10.23 17.94
C PHE A 15 -10.10 -8.79 18.26
N SER A 16 -9.54 -8.09 17.27
CA SER A 16 -9.12 -6.69 17.42
C SER A 16 -10.27 -5.78 17.85
N PHE A 17 -11.45 -5.94 17.25
CA PHE A 17 -12.64 -5.14 17.56
C PHE A 17 -13.21 -5.44 18.94
N CYS A 18 -13.21 -6.70 19.38
CA CYS A 18 -13.62 -7.08 20.73
C CYS A 18 -12.71 -6.44 21.79
N VAL A 19 -11.39 -6.44 21.58
CA VAL A 19 -10.46 -5.76 22.49
C VAL A 19 -10.69 -4.25 22.48
N GLN A 20 -10.95 -3.67 21.31
CA GLN A 20 -11.30 -2.26 21.18
C GLN A 20 -12.56 -1.90 21.98
N LEU A 21 -13.62 -2.70 21.88
CA LEU A 21 -14.85 -2.51 22.65
C LEU A 21 -14.59 -2.60 24.16
N ALA A 22 -13.71 -3.51 24.59
CA ALA A 22 -13.35 -3.65 26.00
C ALA A 22 -12.60 -2.41 26.54
N LEU A 23 -11.77 -1.77 25.70
CA LEU A 23 -11.00 -0.57 26.05
C LEU A 23 -11.77 0.74 25.81
N TYR A 24 -12.88 0.70 25.08
CA TYR A 24 -13.67 1.88 24.71
C TYR A 24 -14.09 2.76 25.89
N PRO A 25 -14.51 2.22 27.06
CA PRO A 25 -14.86 3.04 28.22
C PRO A 25 -13.69 3.84 28.79
N SER A 26 -12.45 3.38 28.57
CA SER A 26 -11.23 4.04 29.05
C SER A 26 -10.76 5.17 28.13
N LEU A 27 -11.41 5.37 26.98
CA LEU A 27 -11.03 6.40 26.04
C LEU A 27 -11.56 7.79 26.46
N PRO A 28 -10.77 8.86 26.23
CA PRO A 28 -11.26 10.23 26.38
C PRO A 28 -12.42 10.53 25.42
N GLU A 29 -13.20 11.58 25.68
CA GLU A 29 -14.32 11.97 24.81
C GLU A 29 -13.90 12.29 23.37
N THR A 30 -12.68 12.81 23.20
CA THR A 30 -12.08 13.10 21.89
C THR A 30 -10.79 12.33 21.69
N VAL A 31 -10.61 11.80 20.48
CA VAL A 31 -9.47 10.95 20.09
C VAL A 31 -8.78 11.51 18.85
N PRO A 32 -7.44 11.32 18.72
CA PRO A 32 -6.71 11.72 17.53
C PRO A 32 -7.07 10.78 16.36
N ILE A 33 -7.39 11.35 15.20
CA ILE A 33 -7.74 10.58 14.00
C ILE A 33 -6.90 10.95 12.77
N HIS A 34 -6.14 12.02 12.84
CA HIS A 34 -5.27 12.47 11.77
C HIS A 34 -3.97 13.06 12.33
N TRP A 35 -2.89 12.86 11.57
CA TRP A 35 -1.56 13.35 11.87
C TRP A 35 -1.01 14.07 10.65
N ASN A 36 -0.37 15.22 10.88
CA ASN A 36 0.33 15.95 9.84
C ASN A 36 1.63 15.24 9.43
N ALA A 37 2.32 15.78 8.42
CA ALA A 37 3.59 15.23 7.94
C ALA A 37 4.74 15.28 8.96
N ALA A 38 4.63 16.10 10.02
CA ALA A 38 5.57 16.13 11.14
C ALA A 38 5.24 15.08 12.22
N GLY A 39 4.15 14.32 12.06
CA GLY A 39 3.69 13.33 13.03
C GLY A 39 2.95 13.93 14.23
N GLU A 40 2.51 15.18 14.13
CA GLU A 40 1.72 15.86 15.15
C GLU A 40 0.23 15.68 14.87
N VAL A 41 -0.59 15.61 15.91
CA VAL A 41 -2.05 15.48 15.75
C VAL A 41 -2.64 16.81 15.30
N ASP A 42 -3.26 16.83 14.12
CA ASP A 42 -3.95 17.99 13.56
C ASP A 42 -5.45 17.71 13.27
N GLY A 43 -5.92 16.48 13.53
CA GLY A 43 -7.33 16.12 13.42
C GLY A 43 -7.84 15.26 14.57
N TRP A 44 -8.99 15.66 15.10
CA TRP A 44 -9.64 15.06 16.25
C TRP A 44 -11.09 14.69 15.92
N ALA A 45 -11.62 13.65 16.59
CA ALA A 45 -13.03 13.29 16.51
C ALA A 45 -13.53 12.78 17.87
N GLY A 46 -14.86 12.69 18.02
CA GLY A 46 -15.46 12.04 19.19
C GLY A 46 -15.10 10.55 19.25
N LYS A 47 -14.98 9.99 20.46
CA LYS A 47 -14.59 8.58 20.66
C LYS A 47 -15.40 7.53 19.88
N PRO A 48 -16.71 7.71 19.52
CA PRO A 48 -17.39 6.76 18.64
C PRO A 48 -16.72 6.57 17.27
N ALA A 49 -15.93 7.55 16.80
CA ALA A 49 -15.20 7.45 15.54
C ALA A 49 -14.25 6.25 15.53
N VAL A 50 -13.66 5.87 16.68
CA VAL A 50 -12.76 4.71 16.71
C VAL A 50 -13.53 3.44 16.36
N LEU A 51 -14.79 3.28 16.79
CA LEU A 51 -15.59 2.09 16.47
C LEU A 51 -15.84 1.98 14.97
N LEU A 52 -16.15 3.11 14.31
CA LEU A 52 -16.30 3.16 12.85
C LEU A 52 -14.99 2.78 12.13
N LEU A 53 -13.86 3.31 12.60
CA LEU A 53 -12.54 2.95 12.08
C LEU A 53 -12.21 1.46 12.33
N GLY A 54 -12.65 0.90 13.46
CA GLY A 54 -12.51 -0.52 13.80
C GLY A 54 -13.30 -1.46 12.89
N LEU A 55 -14.37 -0.97 12.25
CA LEU A 55 -15.15 -1.73 11.26
C LEU A 55 -14.50 -1.73 9.86
N LEU A 56 -13.62 -0.77 9.57
CA LEU A 56 -13.01 -0.62 8.26
C LEU A 56 -12.19 -1.85 7.81
N PRO A 57 -11.36 -2.50 8.67
CA PRO A 57 -10.68 -3.75 8.31
C PRO A 57 -11.63 -4.89 7.90
N PHE A 58 -12.83 -4.97 8.49
CA PHE A 58 -13.85 -5.94 8.05
C PHE A 58 -14.36 -5.61 6.65
N GLY A 59 -14.72 -4.34 6.43
CA GLY A 59 -15.15 -3.84 5.13
C GLY A 59 -14.12 -4.14 4.04
N LEU A 60 -12.84 -3.88 4.31
CA LEU A 60 -11.74 -4.21 3.40
C LEU A 60 -11.59 -5.72 3.16
N THR A 61 -11.72 -6.53 4.20
CA THR A 61 -11.64 -7.99 4.08
C THR A 61 -12.76 -8.53 3.18
N VAL A 62 -13.99 -8.04 3.37
CA VAL A 62 -15.15 -8.38 2.54
C VAL A 62 -14.98 -7.88 1.12
N LEU A 63 -14.53 -6.62 0.94
CA LEU A 63 -14.26 -6.01 -0.35
C LEU A 63 -13.23 -6.84 -1.14
N PHE A 64 -12.08 -7.15 -0.55
CA PHE A 64 -11.07 -7.99 -1.21
C PHE A 64 -11.59 -9.40 -1.51
N ALA A 65 -12.49 -9.95 -0.68
CA ALA A 65 -13.12 -11.24 -0.96
C ALA A 65 -14.13 -11.18 -2.11
N ALA A 66 -14.79 -10.04 -2.30
CA ALA A 66 -15.79 -9.79 -3.33
C ALA A 66 -15.15 -9.42 -4.69
N LEU A 67 -14.09 -8.60 -4.70
CA LEU A 67 -13.46 -8.08 -5.92
C LEU A 67 -13.19 -9.16 -6.99
N PRO A 68 -12.53 -10.30 -6.70
CA PRO A 68 -12.30 -11.34 -7.70
C PRO A 68 -13.56 -12.04 -8.23
N LYS A 69 -14.74 -11.82 -7.63
CA LYS A 69 -16.02 -12.40 -8.05
C LYS A 69 -16.82 -11.43 -8.92
N ILE A 70 -16.73 -10.14 -8.64
CA ILE A 70 -17.49 -9.09 -9.33
C ILE A 70 -16.72 -8.44 -10.49
N ASP A 71 -15.38 -8.48 -10.45
CA ASP A 71 -14.54 -7.87 -11.48
C ASP A 71 -14.70 -8.61 -12.83
N PRO A 72 -15.04 -7.92 -13.93
CA PRO A 72 -15.14 -8.52 -15.27
C PRO A 72 -13.87 -9.27 -15.68
N LYS A 73 -12.70 -8.86 -15.18
CA LYS A 73 -11.38 -9.48 -15.41
C LYS A 73 -10.97 -10.43 -14.28
N LYS A 74 -11.92 -11.13 -13.65
CA LYS A 74 -11.70 -12.13 -12.58
C LYS A 74 -10.60 -13.17 -12.85
N GLU A 75 -10.33 -13.50 -14.11
CA GLU A 75 -9.25 -14.42 -14.49
C GLU A 75 -7.86 -13.90 -14.12
N SER A 76 -7.64 -12.58 -14.19
CA SER A 76 -6.37 -11.97 -13.78
C SER A 76 -6.08 -12.24 -12.30
N TYR A 77 -7.11 -12.15 -11.45
CA TYR A 77 -6.98 -12.47 -10.03
C TYR A 77 -6.65 -13.95 -9.80
N ARG A 78 -7.22 -14.88 -10.60
CA ARG A 78 -6.88 -16.31 -10.49
C ARG A 78 -5.40 -16.56 -10.80
N LYS A 79 -4.88 -15.92 -11.86
CA LYS A 79 -3.47 -16.04 -12.28
C LYS A 79 -2.50 -15.46 -11.23
N HIS A 80 -2.91 -14.40 -10.54
CA HIS A 80 -2.05 -13.66 -9.58
C HIS A 80 -2.46 -13.86 -8.11
N MET A 81 -3.26 -14.88 -7.79
CA MET A 81 -3.82 -15.11 -6.46
C MET A 81 -2.75 -15.28 -5.36
N LYS A 82 -1.57 -15.81 -5.72
CA LYS A 82 -0.42 -15.94 -4.81
C LYS A 82 0.12 -14.61 -4.29
N VAL A 83 -0.18 -13.52 -4.99
CA VAL A 83 0.23 -12.15 -4.60
C VAL A 83 -0.94 -11.33 -4.12
N TYR A 84 -2.10 -11.49 -4.75
CA TYR A 84 -3.32 -10.84 -4.30
C TYR A 84 -3.63 -11.15 -2.83
N ARG A 85 -3.50 -12.41 -2.40
CA ARG A 85 -3.75 -12.81 -0.99
C ARG A 85 -2.85 -12.08 0.02
N PRO A 86 -1.52 -12.20 -0.04
CA PRO A 86 -0.64 -11.51 0.90
C PRO A 86 -0.77 -9.99 0.81
N LEU A 87 -1.02 -9.42 -0.37
CA LEU A 87 -1.28 -7.98 -0.51
C LEU A 87 -2.56 -7.57 0.23
N SER A 88 -3.67 -8.31 0.06
CA SER A 88 -4.91 -8.05 0.81
C SER A 88 -4.71 -8.20 2.32
N ALA A 89 -3.98 -9.21 2.78
CA ALA A 89 -3.64 -9.33 4.20
C ALA A 89 -2.81 -8.14 4.69
N LEU A 90 -1.81 -7.71 3.92
CA LEU A 90 -0.97 -6.57 4.27
C LEU A 90 -1.80 -5.29 4.43
N PHE A 91 -2.74 -5.01 3.53
CA PHE A 91 -3.66 -3.89 3.68
C PHE A 91 -4.55 -4.02 4.92
N VAL A 92 -5.16 -5.19 5.15
CA VAL A 92 -6.02 -5.39 6.33
C VAL A 92 -5.22 -5.22 7.63
N LEU A 93 -4.03 -5.80 7.71
CA LEU A 93 -3.13 -5.66 8.86
C LEU A 93 -2.66 -4.21 9.06
N PHE A 94 -2.37 -3.49 7.97
CA PHE A 94 -2.03 -2.07 8.03
C PHE A 94 -3.17 -1.26 8.66
N PHE A 95 -4.42 -1.46 8.23
CA PHE A 95 -5.56 -0.74 8.81
C PHE A 95 -5.89 -1.18 10.24
N ILE A 96 -5.70 -2.45 10.60
CA ILE A 96 -5.75 -2.87 12.01
C ILE A 96 -4.68 -2.11 12.81
N GLY A 97 -3.45 -2.03 12.30
CA GLY A 97 -2.37 -1.25 12.91
C GLY A 97 -2.75 0.22 13.09
N MET A 98 -3.35 0.85 12.09
CA MET A 98 -3.84 2.24 12.18
C MET A 98 -4.87 2.44 13.29
N VAL A 99 -5.83 1.52 13.43
CA VAL A 99 -6.83 1.57 14.52
C VAL A 99 -6.14 1.46 15.88
N TRP A 100 -5.13 0.60 16.00
CA TRP A 100 -4.35 0.48 17.23
C TRP A 100 -3.48 1.69 17.52
N LEU A 101 -2.93 2.36 16.50
CA LEU A 101 -2.23 3.63 16.68
C LEU A 101 -3.17 4.69 17.26
N VAL A 102 -4.38 4.81 16.72
CA VAL A 102 -5.42 5.71 17.26
C VAL A 102 -5.74 5.36 18.73
N MET A 103 -5.98 4.07 19.03
CA MET A 103 -6.30 3.62 20.39
C MET A 103 -5.19 3.92 21.39
N LEU A 104 -3.94 3.58 21.05
CA LEU A 104 -2.81 3.78 21.94
C LEU A 104 -2.48 5.27 22.11
N SER A 105 -2.59 6.07 21.06
CA SER A 105 -2.44 7.52 21.17
C SER A 105 -3.55 8.17 21.99
N ALA A 106 -4.79 7.70 21.89
CA ALA A 106 -5.90 8.15 22.73
C ALA A 106 -5.72 7.79 24.22
N LEU A 107 -5.01 6.69 24.50
CA LEU A 107 -4.60 6.27 25.85
C LEU A 107 -3.28 6.93 26.30
N GLU A 108 -2.86 8.01 25.61
CA GLU A 108 -1.68 8.82 25.94
C GLU A 108 -0.32 8.09 25.89
N PHE A 109 -0.25 6.96 25.19
CA PHE A 109 1.05 6.32 24.91
C PHE A 109 1.87 7.18 23.95
N LYS A 110 3.11 7.48 24.35
CA LYS A 110 4.07 8.22 23.52
C LYS A 110 4.59 7.32 22.40
N LEU A 111 3.98 7.44 21.23
CA LEU A 111 4.32 6.67 20.02
C LEU A 111 4.84 7.59 18.91
N PRO A 112 5.85 7.16 18.14
CA PRO A 112 6.27 7.86 16.92
C PRO A 112 5.28 7.56 15.78
N VAL A 113 4.04 8.07 15.89
CA VAL A 113 2.92 7.69 14.99
C VAL A 113 3.25 7.97 13.53
N GLY A 114 3.78 9.16 13.20
CA GLY A 114 4.18 9.49 11.82
C GLY A 114 5.20 8.49 11.24
N GLY A 115 6.17 8.06 12.04
CA GLY A 115 7.14 7.05 11.64
C GLY A 115 6.54 5.66 11.44
N LEU A 116 5.63 5.25 12.32
CA LEU A 116 4.94 3.96 12.22
C LEU A 116 4.00 3.90 10.99
N ILE A 117 3.28 4.98 10.70
CA ILE A 117 2.47 5.11 9.48
C ILE A 117 3.37 5.03 8.24
N SER A 118 4.46 5.81 8.22
CA SER A 118 5.40 5.85 7.11
C SER A 118 6.08 4.48 6.87
N ALA A 119 6.42 3.77 7.94
CA ALA A 119 6.93 2.40 7.88
C ALA A 119 5.91 1.43 7.30
N GLY A 120 4.65 1.52 7.72
CA GLY A 120 3.55 0.70 7.18
C GLY A 120 3.33 0.93 5.68
N ILE A 121 3.31 2.19 5.24
CA ILE A 121 3.21 2.56 3.81
C ILE A 121 4.46 2.08 3.04
N GLY A 122 5.65 2.26 3.62
CA GLY A 122 6.92 1.79 3.05
C GLY A 122 6.93 0.28 2.82
N LEU A 123 6.42 -0.51 3.77
CA LEU A 123 6.27 -1.97 3.63
C LEU A 123 5.33 -2.36 2.48
N ILE A 124 4.24 -1.61 2.27
CA ILE A 124 3.34 -1.81 1.12
C ILE A 124 4.11 -1.56 -0.19
N PHE A 125 4.89 -0.50 -0.26
CA PHE A 125 5.69 -0.20 -1.47
C PHE A 125 6.81 -1.23 -1.71
N ILE A 126 7.48 -1.70 -0.66
CA ILE A 126 8.46 -2.79 -0.79
C ILE A 126 7.80 -4.05 -1.33
N PHE A 127 6.62 -4.40 -0.80
CA PHE A 127 5.86 -5.56 -1.25
C PHE A 127 5.46 -5.45 -2.73
N ILE A 128 4.89 -4.29 -3.13
CA ILE A 128 4.47 -4.04 -4.52
C ILE A 128 5.69 -4.01 -5.44
N GLY A 129 6.75 -3.30 -5.07
CA GLY A 129 7.97 -3.17 -5.86
C GLY A 129 8.68 -4.50 -6.09
N ASN A 130 8.69 -5.39 -5.10
CA ASN A 130 9.20 -6.75 -5.24
C ASN A 130 8.36 -7.60 -6.21
N TYR A 131 7.07 -7.29 -6.34
CA TYR A 131 6.20 -8.01 -7.26
C TYR A 131 6.21 -7.49 -8.69
N MET A 132 6.48 -6.21 -8.90
CA MET A 132 6.49 -5.54 -10.21
C MET A 132 7.18 -6.35 -11.33
N PRO A 133 8.39 -6.93 -11.14
CA PRO A 133 9.09 -7.66 -12.21
C PRO A 133 8.36 -8.94 -12.68
N ARG A 134 7.42 -9.46 -11.88
CA ARG A 134 6.66 -10.69 -12.16
C ARG A 134 5.34 -10.41 -12.87
N ILE A 135 4.98 -9.14 -13.05
CA ILE A 135 3.75 -8.74 -13.72
C ILE A 135 3.98 -8.87 -15.23
N ARG A 136 3.16 -9.69 -15.90
CA ARG A 136 3.15 -9.78 -17.37
C ARG A 136 2.44 -8.55 -17.99
N PRO A 137 2.76 -8.17 -19.23
CA PRO A 137 2.03 -7.15 -19.97
C PRO A 137 0.53 -7.36 -19.85
N ASN A 138 -0.17 -6.35 -19.34
CA ASN A 138 -1.61 -6.42 -19.15
C ASN A 138 -2.19 -5.00 -19.08
N TYR A 139 -3.48 -4.90 -19.36
CA TYR A 139 -4.17 -3.60 -19.42
C TYR A 139 -4.61 -3.07 -18.04
N THR A 140 -4.33 -3.75 -16.94
CA THR A 140 -4.91 -3.43 -15.61
C THR A 140 -3.86 -3.01 -14.57
N PHE A 141 -2.71 -3.68 -14.49
CA PHE A 141 -1.70 -3.54 -13.42
C PHE A 141 -0.32 -3.23 -14.00
N GLY A 142 0.44 -2.34 -13.34
CA GLY A 142 1.82 -2.00 -13.69
C GLY A 142 2.01 -0.58 -14.23
N ILE A 143 3.23 -0.29 -14.71
CA ILE A 143 3.60 0.98 -15.36
C ILE A 143 3.13 0.91 -16.81
N ARG A 144 1.94 1.46 -17.06
CA ARG A 144 1.23 1.41 -18.36
C ARG A 144 1.45 2.70 -19.14
N LEU A 145 2.54 2.74 -19.89
CA LEU A 145 2.87 3.82 -20.81
C LEU A 145 2.69 3.29 -22.24
N PRO A 146 2.39 4.14 -23.24
CA PRO A 146 2.17 3.69 -24.62
C PRO A 146 3.28 2.75 -25.14
N TRP A 147 4.52 3.07 -24.79
CA TRP A 147 5.69 2.27 -25.15
C TRP A 147 5.91 0.99 -24.34
N THR A 148 5.46 0.92 -23.07
CA THR A 148 5.54 -0.34 -22.32
C THR A 148 4.48 -1.32 -22.77
N LEU A 149 3.33 -0.84 -23.26
CA LEU A 149 2.28 -1.68 -23.83
C LEU A 149 2.65 -2.17 -25.24
N ALA A 150 3.38 -1.38 -26.03
CA ALA A 150 3.77 -1.73 -27.39
C ALA A 150 4.93 -2.74 -27.49
N ASN A 151 5.69 -2.97 -26.40
CA ASN A 151 6.87 -3.83 -26.46
C ASN A 151 7.11 -4.57 -25.12
N GLU A 152 7.05 -5.90 -25.16
CA GLU A 152 7.24 -6.74 -23.96
C GLU A 152 8.63 -6.60 -23.34
N THR A 153 9.68 -6.45 -24.14
CA THR A 153 11.05 -6.24 -23.63
C THR A 153 11.14 -4.92 -22.85
N VAL A 154 10.53 -3.85 -23.36
CA VAL A 154 10.44 -2.56 -22.67
C VAL A 154 9.61 -2.70 -21.38
N TRP A 155 8.52 -3.48 -21.41
CA TRP A 155 7.71 -3.79 -20.23
C TRP A 155 8.55 -4.43 -19.12
N TYR A 156 9.23 -5.56 -19.39
CA TYR A 156 9.99 -6.29 -18.38
C TYR A 156 11.16 -5.48 -17.84
N LYS A 157 11.91 -4.78 -18.70
CA LYS A 157 13.02 -3.90 -18.27
C LYS A 157 12.51 -2.79 -17.35
N THR A 158 11.41 -2.13 -17.72
CA THR A 158 10.80 -1.05 -16.93
C THR A 158 10.28 -1.55 -15.58
N HIS A 159 9.58 -2.68 -15.54
CA HIS A 159 9.03 -3.21 -14.29
C HIS A 159 10.11 -3.74 -13.35
N ARG A 160 11.24 -4.23 -13.89
CA ARG A 160 12.40 -4.61 -13.09
C ARG A 160 13.03 -3.41 -12.39
N VAL A 161 13.31 -2.34 -13.12
CA VAL A 161 13.94 -1.13 -12.57
C VAL A 161 12.94 -0.36 -11.70
N GLY A 162 11.73 -0.13 -12.19
CA GLY A 162 10.68 0.57 -11.45
C GLY A 162 10.29 -0.16 -10.16
N GLY A 163 10.27 -1.50 -10.17
CA GLY A 163 10.08 -2.30 -8.96
C GLY A 163 11.18 -2.09 -7.93
N ALA A 164 12.46 -2.17 -8.34
CA ALA A 164 13.60 -1.94 -7.46
C ALA A 164 13.64 -0.51 -6.89
N LEU A 165 13.35 0.49 -7.73
CA LEU A 165 13.24 1.88 -7.30
C LEU A 165 12.10 2.08 -6.30
N LEU A 166 10.94 1.45 -6.53
CA LEU A 166 9.81 1.51 -5.60
C LEU A 166 10.14 0.86 -4.26
N MET A 167 10.88 -0.25 -4.25
CA MET A 167 11.37 -0.87 -3.01
C MET A 167 12.32 0.08 -2.27
N ALA A 168 13.29 0.68 -2.96
CA ALA A 168 14.23 1.62 -2.36
C ALA A 168 13.50 2.84 -1.77
N ALA A 169 12.52 3.39 -2.50
CA ALA A 169 11.68 4.48 -2.00
C ALA A 169 10.83 4.05 -0.79
N GLY A 170 10.31 2.82 -0.76
CA GLY A 170 9.58 2.28 0.38
C GLY A 170 10.47 2.15 1.63
N ILE A 171 11.71 1.68 1.47
CA ILE A 171 12.70 1.63 2.57
C ILE A 171 13.02 3.05 3.05
N LEU A 172 13.32 3.96 2.12
CA LEU A 172 13.63 5.34 2.46
C LEU A 172 12.44 6.00 3.19
N MET A 173 11.21 5.76 2.75
CA MET A 173 10.00 6.27 3.39
C MET A 173 9.84 5.72 4.82
N GLY A 174 10.07 4.43 5.00
CA GLY A 174 10.02 3.82 6.33
C GLY A 174 11.07 4.38 7.28
N VAL A 175 12.30 4.63 6.81
CA VAL A 175 13.37 5.21 7.65
C VAL A 175 13.17 6.70 7.89
N SER A 176 12.84 7.45 6.83
CA SER A 176 12.66 8.91 6.90
C SER A 176 11.50 9.33 7.79
N GLY A 177 10.45 8.52 7.93
CA GLY A 177 9.33 8.82 8.82
C GLY A 177 9.71 8.91 10.31
N PHE A 178 10.86 8.36 10.71
CA PHE A 178 11.38 8.50 12.08
C PHE A 178 12.33 9.69 12.26
N LEU A 179 12.64 10.41 11.18
CA LEU A 179 13.53 11.56 11.21
C LEU A 179 12.72 12.87 11.32
N PRO A 180 13.16 13.84 12.12
CA PRO A 180 12.48 15.13 12.25
C PRO A 180 12.74 16.06 11.07
N GLY A 181 11.87 17.04 10.88
CA GLY A 181 12.06 18.16 9.95
C GLY A 181 11.94 17.77 8.47
N ILE A 182 12.71 18.42 7.59
CA ILE A 182 12.61 18.20 6.13
C ILE A 182 12.94 16.77 5.71
N ALA A 183 13.70 16.04 6.55
CA ALA A 183 14.04 14.64 6.30
C ALA A 183 12.80 13.74 6.26
N ALA A 184 11.72 14.05 7.00
CA ALA A 184 10.46 13.31 6.98
C ALA A 184 9.80 13.28 5.59
N PHE A 185 10.06 14.29 4.76
CA PHE A 185 9.52 14.39 3.40
C PHE A 185 10.36 13.65 2.35
N ALA A 186 11.53 13.12 2.71
CA ALA A 186 12.42 12.44 1.78
C ALA A 186 11.75 11.19 1.15
N GLY A 187 10.95 10.46 1.92
CA GLY A 187 10.16 9.33 1.40
C GLY A 187 9.18 9.72 0.29
N VAL A 188 8.47 10.83 0.47
CA VAL A 188 7.50 11.35 -0.50
C VAL A 188 8.22 11.84 -1.76
N ALA A 189 9.31 12.58 -1.59
CA ALA A 189 10.16 13.04 -2.69
C ALA A 189 10.73 11.86 -3.50
N ALA A 190 11.18 10.80 -2.81
CA ALA A 190 11.65 9.59 -3.47
C ALA A 190 10.55 8.90 -4.27
N LEU A 191 9.31 8.81 -3.75
CA LEU A 191 8.19 8.24 -4.50
C LEU A 191 7.94 9.00 -5.81
N LEU A 192 7.94 10.34 -5.76
CA LEU A 192 7.79 11.18 -6.95
C LEU A 192 8.93 10.94 -7.94
N ALA A 193 10.16 10.83 -7.44
CA ALA A 193 11.33 10.50 -8.27
C ALA A 193 11.22 9.10 -8.91
N VAL A 194 10.62 8.10 -8.23
CA VAL A 194 10.37 6.78 -8.82
C VAL A 194 9.36 6.86 -9.96
N VAL A 195 8.26 7.61 -9.78
CA VAL A 195 7.23 7.75 -10.83
C VAL A 195 7.81 8.44 -12.06
N ILE A 196 8.52 9.55 -11.88
CA ILE A 196 9.16 10.30 -12.97
C ILE A 196 10.27 9.44 -13.59
N GLY A 197 11.17 8.89 -12.78
CA GLY A 197 12.33 8.13 -13.22
C GLY A 197 11.96 6.86 -13.97
N SER A 198 10.94 6.13 -13.52
CA SER A 198 10.45 4.94 -14.23
C SER A 198 9.79 5.29 -15.56
N SER A 199 9.10 6.43 -15.64
CA SER A 199 8.50 6.94 -16.88
C SER A 199 9.56 7.36 -17.90
N VAL A 200 10.58 8.11 -17.47
CA VAL A 200 11.72 8.50 -18.31
C VAL A 200 12.51 7.28 -18.78
N TYR A 201 12.82 6.36 -17.86
CA TYR A 201 13.54 5.13 -18.17
C TYR A 201 12.83 4.32 -19.25
N ALA A 202 11.51 4.16 -19.11
CA ALA A 202 10.70 3.43 -20.06
C ALA A 202 10.73 4.06 -21.47
N TRP A 203 10.71 5.40 -21.56
CA TRP A 203 10.85 6.11 -22.84
C TRP A 203 12.24 5.95 -23.46
N VAL A 204 13.31 6.06 -22.65
CA VAL A 204 14.70 5.89 -23.13
C VAL A 204 14.91 4.48 -23.68
N ILE A 205 14.43 3.46 -22.97
CA ILE A 205 14.55 2.06 -23.39
C ILE A 205 13.74 1.81 -24.66
N TYR A 206 12.53 2.35 -24.76
CA TYR A 206 11.74 2.27 -25.99
C TYR A 206 12.45 2.88 -27.20
N LYS A 207 13.01 4.09 -27.07
CA LYS A 207 13.79 4.70 -28.16
C LYS A 207 15.00 3.87 -28.57
N ARG A 208 15.67 3.22 -27.62
CA ARG A 208 16.80 2.32 -27.90
C ARG A 208 16.36 1.07 -28.65
N GLU A 209 15.25 0.45 -28.23
CA GLU A 209 14.68 -0.73 -28.89
C GLU A 209 14.23 -0.39 -30.32
N VAL A 210 13.49 0.71 -30.53
CA VAL A 210 13.07 1.14 -31.87
C VAL A 210 14.25 1.42 -32.81
N ARG A 211 15.35 1.97 -32.27
CA ARG A 211 16.57 2.26 -33.05
C ARG A 211 17.32 0.99 -33.45
N GLN A 212 17.27 -0.06 -32.64
CA GLN A 212 18.01 -1.31 -32.88
C GLN A 212 17.20 -2.31 -33.71
N ASN A 213 15.90 -2.42 -33.46
CA ASN A 213 15.06 -3.51 -33.96
C ASN A 213 13.92 -3.03 -34.88
N GLY A 214 13.83 -1.72 -35.17
CA GLY A 214 12.69 -1.14 -35.89
C GLY A 214 11.47 -0.94 -34.99
N LYS A 215 10.39 -0.36 -35.52
CA LYS A 215 9.14 -0.24 -34.76
C LYS A 215 8.54 -1.64 -34.55
N PRO A 216 8.01 -1.95 -33.35
CA PRO A 216 7.23 -3.17 -33.15
C PRO A 216 6.04 -3.18 -34.11
N GLU A 217 5.77 -4.32 -34.74
CA GLU A 217 4.57 -4.54 -35.57
C GLU A 217 3.32 -4.40 -34.69
N GLU A 218 2.31 -3.69 -35.19
CA GLU A 218 1.06 -3.34 -34.48
C GLU A 218 0.13 -4.54 -34.25
#